data_AF-A0A8B9JH03-F1
#
_entry.id   AF-A0A8B9JH03-F1
#
_cell.length_a   1.000
_cell.length_b   1.000
_cell.length_c   1.000
_cell.angle_alpha   90.00
_cell.angle_beta   90.00
_cell.angle_gamma   90.00
#
_symmetry.space_group_name_H-M   'P 1'
#
loop_
_entity.id
_entity.type
_entity.pdbx_description
1 polymer ?
#
loop_
_entity_poly.entity_id
_entity_poly.type
_entity_poly.pdbx_seq_one_letter_code
_entity_poly.pdbx_strand_id
1 'polypeptide(L)'
;MEVIEHPVEKLRSALRSTRNDLIQSYGQYSREERRLLEEGLLPGSPLFSPITVHSDSDWIPSHPESPQDFQSFYSNPYRSTPNNGHKTIYIQTIGSFGDGAGISEQYVEWLRAYCQAFYYGLKVKLLPPVTVASTGCSFRVNNNTHNLQLHAGELLSFLKKKKPRDAFCIVGITMIDLYPKDSWNFVFGQASLTEGMGVFSFARYDDDFYKRSYAGRLKKAIKLKPGDYSVFQGYYTPPITSTLLFRSCKTLTHEIGHIFGVKHCLWLQCVMQGSNHLEESDRRPPDVCPICLRKLQSAIGFKIADRYKALLLWIEEAPSSSAQHLSKPTEAFQDFRHWLSKCRSILEDEIF
;
A
#
# COMPACT_ATOMS: atom_id res chain seq x y z
N MET A 1 2.53 -19.65 17.39
CA MET A 1 2.49 -18.17 17.42
C MET A 1 3.71 -17.71 18.19
N GLU A 2 4.58 -16.93 17.55
CA GLU A 2 5.83 -16.41 18.07
C GLU A 2 5.80 -14.88 18.00
N VAL A 3 6.30 -14.21 19.03
CA VAL A 3 6.42 -12.74 19.05
C VAL A 3 7.90 -12.38 18.85
N ILE A 4 8.20 -11.60 17.80
CA ILE A 4 9.55 -11.13 17.51
C ILE A 4 9.80 -9.85 18.30
N GLU A 5 10.49 -9.97 19.42
CA GLU A 5 10.94 -8.84 20.23
C GLU A 5 12.38 -8.45 19.90
N HIS A 6 12.64 -7.16 19.77
CA HIS A 6 13.99 -6.62 19.61
C HIS A 6 14.42 -5.90 20.89
N PRO A 7 15.70 -6.00 21.31
CA PRO A 7 16.21 -5.22 22.43
C PRO A 7 15.99 -3.73 22.19
N VAL A 8 15.63 -2.99 23.24
CA VAL A 8 15.37 -1.54 23.18
C VAL A 8 16.53 -0.76 22.56
N GLU A 9 17.78 -1.12 22.87
CA GLU A 9 18.97 -0.50 22.28
C GLU A 9 19.07 -0.72 20.77
N LYS A 10 18.64 -1.88 20.28
CA LYS A 10 18.62 -2.22 18.86
C LYS A 10 17.53 -1.42 18.15
N LEU A 11 16.33 -1.32 18.72
CA LEU A 11 15.25 -0.48 18.19
C LEU A 11 15.64 1.00 18.19
N ARG A 12 16.27 1.47 19.28
CA ARG A 12 16.77 2.84 19.40
C ARG A 12 17.82 3.14 18.33
N SER A 13 18.77 2.24 18.11
CA SER A 13 19.78 2.38 17.06
C SER A 13 19.13 2.35 15.67
N ALA A 14 18.14 1.48 15.46
CA ALA A 14 17.43 1.40 14.18
C ALA A 14 16.62 2.67 13.86
N LEU A 15 16.01 3.26 14.89
CA LEU A 15 15.26 4.50 14.81
C LEU A 15 16.17 5.71 14.68
N ARG A 16 17.16 5.88 15.57
CA ARG A 16 17.99 7.08 15.72
C ARG A 16 19.25 7.10 14.85
N SER A 17 19.72 5.93 14.41
CA SER A 17 21.03 5.69 13.77
C SER A 17 22.22 5.71 14.73
N THR A 18 23.36 5.22 14.25
CA THR A 18 24.67 5.28 14.95
C THR A 18 25.58 6.38 14.40
N ARG A 19 25.27 6.90 13.21
CA ARG A 19 25.93 8.05 12.59
C ARG A 19 25.57 9.38 13.26
N ASN A 20 26.59 10.19 13.59
CA ASN A 20 26.44 11.46 14.31
C ASN A 20 25.54 12.48 13.59
N ASP A 21 25.66 12.63 12.27
CA ASP A 21 24.84 13.54 11.47
C ASP A 21 23.35 13.14 11.53
N LEU A 22 23.07 11.84 11.46
CA LEU A 22 21.70 11.33 11.54
C LEU A 22 21.13 11.42 12.96
N ILE A 23 21.95 11.26 14.00
CA ILE A 23 21.54 11.51 15.38
C ILE A 23 21.20 12.99 15.59
N GLN A 24 22.01 13.90 15.06
CA GLN A 24 21.73 15.34 15.11
C GLN A 24 20.43 15.69 14.38
N SER A 25 20.18 15.12 13.19
CA SER A 25 18.90 15.29 12.49
C SER A 25 17.70 14.78 13.29
N TYR A 26 17.87 13.68 14.05
CA TYR A 26 16.82 13.20 14.95
C TYR A 26 16.56 14.17 16.11
N GLY A 27 17.59 14.89 16.55
CA GLY A 27 17.45 15.94 17.57
C GLY A 27 16.62 17.14 17.12
N GLN A 28 16.39 17.32 15.81
CA GLN A 28 15.61 18.42 15.25
C GLN A 28 14.08 18.21 15.31
N TYR A 29 13.63 16.97 15.55
CA TYR A 29 12.21 16.69 15.78
C TYR A 29 11.72 17.40 17.05
N SER A 30 10.45 17.80 17.04
CA SER A 30 9.83 18.38 18.23
C SER A 30 9.87 17.37 19.40
N ARG A 31 9.64 17.86 20.62
CA ARG A 31 9.58 16.97 21.79
C ARG A 31 8.45 15.94 21.63
N GLU A 32 7.32 16.37 21.09
CA GLU A 32 6.09 15.59 20.88
C GLU A 32 6.28 14.56 19.76
N GLU A 33 6.93 14.93 18.65
CA GLU A 33 7.27 13.98 17.59
C GLU A 33 8.25 12.91 18.09
N ARG A 34 9.27 13.30 18.88
CA ARG A 34 10.18 12.32 19.49
C ARG A 34 9.46 11.40 20.46
N ARG A 35 8.60 11.94 21.32
CA ARG A 35 7.78 11.15 22.25
C ARG A 35 6.96 10.10 21.50
N LEU A 36 6.26 10.50 20.44
CA LEU A 36 5.51 9.56 19.60
C LEU A 36 6.42 8.50 18.97
N LEU A 37 7.55 8.88 18.37
CA LEU A 37 8.45 7.93 17.72
C LEU A 37 9.06 6.94 18.73
N GLU A 38 9.30 7.38 19.95
CA GLU A 38 9.89 6.59 21.03
C GLU A 38 8.88 5.66 21.72
N GLU A 39 7.57 5.80 21.47
CA GLU A 39 6.56 4.81 21.88
C GLU A 39 6.88 3.41 21.36
N GLY A 40 7.45 3.29 20.15
CA GLY A 40 7.90 2.00 19.61
C GLY A 40 9.12 1.40 20.32
N LEU A 41 9.72 2.10 21.28
CA LEU A 41 10.78 1.59 22.15
C LEU A 41 10.25 1.05 23.47
N LEU A 42 9.00 1.36 23.83
CA LEU A 42 8.40 0.98 25.10
C LEU A 42 7.80 -0.43 25.00
N PRO A 43 8.16 -1.35 25.93
CA PRO A 43 7.49 -2.64 26.03
C PRO A 43 5.99 -2.46 26.23
N GLY A 44 5.18 -3.16 25.45
CA GLY A 44 3.72 -3.12 25.58
C GLY A 44 3.07 -1.79 25.13
N SER A 45 3.74 -0.96 24.32
CA SER A 45 3.10 0.26 23.79
C SER A 45 1.79 -0.07 23.06
N PRO A 46 0.70 0.66 23.35
CA PRO A 46 -0.58 0.47 22.67
C PRO A 46 -0.60 1.03 21.24
N LEU A 47 0.45 1.76 20.84
CA LEU A 47 0.56 2.36 19.51
C LEU A 47 1.43 1.53 18.57
N PHE A 48 2.51 0.95 19.08
CA PHE A 48 3.46 0.22 18.25
C PHE A 48 3.84 -1.09 18.92
N SER A 49 3.34 -2.19 18.36
CA SER A 49 3.54 -3.52 18.93
C SER A 49 4.64 -4.32 18.21
N PRO A 50 5.28 -5.27 18.89
CA PRO A 50 6.16 -6.26 18.26
C PRO A 50 5.44 -7.07 17.18
N ILE A 51 6.20 -7.64 16.25
CA ILE A 51 5.64 -8.48 15.19
C ILE A 51 5.20 -9.82 15.77
N THR A 52 4.00 -10.28 15.41
CA THR A 52 3.50 -11.61 15.76
C THR A 52 3.50 -12.49 14.52
N VAL A 53 4.26 -13.58 14.57
CA VAL A 53 4.29 -14.64 13.56
C VAL A 53 3.32 -15.75 13.98
N HIS A 54 2.40 -16.12 13.12
CA HIS A 54 1.36 -17.10 13.44
C HIS A 54 1.69 -18.51 12.94
N SER A 55 2.46 -18.64 11.86
CA SER A 55 2.80 -19.92 11.24
C SER A 55 4.09 -19.86 10.42
N ASP A 56 4.67 -21.02 10.09
CA ASP A 56 5.88 -21.12 9.25
C ASP A 56 5.67 -20.65 7.80
N SER A 57 4.40 -20.56 7.35
CA SER A 57 4.05 -20.02 6.03
C SER A 57 3.93 -18.50 6.00
N ASP A 58 4.00 -17.83 7.15
CA ASP A 58 4.09 -16.37 7.21
C ASP A 58 5.40 -15.90 6.54
N TRP A 59 5.43 -14.65 6.08
CA TRP A 59 6.48 -14.12 5.22
C TRP A 59 7.87 -14.22 5.86
N ILE A 60 8.01 -13.79 7.11
CA ILE A 60 9.30 -13.70 7.82
C ILE A 60 10.03 -15.06 7.90
N PRO A 61 9.41 -16.15 8.40
CA PRO A 61 10.07 -17.46 8.41
C PRO A 61 10.29 -18.04 7.00
N SER A 62 9.39 -17.75 6.05
CA SER A 62 9.49 -18.25 4.67
C SER A 62 10.53 -17.53 3.81
N HIS A 63 10.83 -16.27 4.12
CA HIS A 63 11.69 -15.38 3.33
C HIS A 63 12.69 -14.66 4.22
N PRO A 64 13.85 -15.29 4.55
CA PRO A 64 14.89 -14.65 5.35
C PRO A 64 15.40 -13.35 4.69
N GLU A 65 15.17 -12.22 5.35
CA GLU A 65 15.55 -10.88 4.89
C GLU A 65 16.37 -10.17 5.98
N SER A 66 17.29 -9.29 5.56
CA SER A 66 17.98 -8.41 6.52
C SER A 66 17.12 -7.17 6.82
N PRO A 67 16.97 -6.78 8.11
CA PRO A 67 16.21 -5.60 8.47
C PRO A 67 16.86 -4.34 7.90
N GLN A 68 16.03 -3.38 7.47
CA GLN A 68 16.50 -2.07 7.04
C GLN A 68 16.20 -1.05 8.15
N ASP A 69 17.22 -0.54 8.82
CA ASP A 69 17.08 0.60 9.74
C ASP A 69 17.04 1.95 8.99
N PHE A 70 16.90 3.06 9.72
CA PHE A 70 16.90 4.40 9.13
C PHE A 70 18.23 4.72 8.45
N GLN A 71 19.37 4.38 9.07
CA GLN A 71 20.70 4.69 8.53
C GLN A 71 20.96 4.01 7.19
N SER A 72 20.62 2.73 7.09
CA SER A 72 20.74 1.90 5.89
C SER A 72 19.80 2.39 4.78
N PHE A 73 18.58 2.80 5.14
CA PHE A 73 17.68 3.46 4.21
C PHE A 73 18.27 4.77 3.69
N TYR A 74 18.69 5.67 4.59
CA TYR A 74 19.15 7.01 4.23
C TYR A 74 20.43 6.99 3.39
N SER A 75 21.33 6.06 3.69
CA SER A 75 22.62 5.91 3.01
C SER A 75 22.52 5.15 1.68
N ASN A 76 21.36 4.60 1.34
CA ASN A 76 21.18 3.87 0.09
C ASN A 76 21.18 4.83 -1.12
N PRO A 77 22.16 4.75 -2.04
CA PRO A 77 22.23 5.64 -3.20
C PRO A 77 21.09 5.40 -4.20
N TYR A 78 20.41 4.24 -4.12
CA TYR A 78 19.30 3.88 -4.99
C TYR A 78 17.93 4.25 -4.40
N ARG A 79 17.87 4.97 -3.27
CA ARG A 79 16.60 5.45 -2.71
C ARG A 79 16.06 6.59 -3.57
N SER A 80 14.77 6.57 -3.88
CA SER A 80 14.12 7.66 -4.62
C SER A 80 13.53 8.66 -3.64
N THR A 81 13.85 9.94 -3.83
CA THR A 81 13.26 11.04 -3.06
C THR A 81 12.53 11.99 -4.01
N PRO A 82 11.30 12.41 -3.68
CA PRO A 82 10.62 13.45 -4.43
C PRO A 82 11.46 14.73 -4.49
N ASN A 83 11.45 15.40 -5.63
CA ASN A 83 12.15 16.67 -5.83
C ASN A 83 11.24 17.67 -6.55
N ASN A 84 11.69 18.91 -6.71
CA ASN A 84 10.88 19.98 -7.31
C ASN A 84 10.34 19.64 -8.71
N GLY A 85 11.05 18.79 -9.47
CA GLY A 85 10.60 18.30 -10.78
C GLY A 85 9.78 17.01 -10.75
N HIS A 86 9.85 16.22 -9.67
CA HIS A 86 9.23 14.89 -9.56
C HIS A 86 8.56 14.72 -8.19
N LYS A 87 7.35 15.25 -8.04
CA LYS A 87 6.60 15.27 -6.76
C LYS A 87 5.13 14.87 -6.88
N THR A 88 4.77 14.28 -8.03
CA THR A 88 3.41 13.82 -8.30
C THR A 88 3.38 12.30 -8.36
N ILE A 89 2.50 11.69 -7.58
CA ILE A 89 2.13 10.27 -7.72
C ILE A 89 0.98 10.20 -8.72
N TYR A 90 1.13 9.40 -9.75
CA TYR A 90 0.07 9.14 -10.73
C TYR A 90 -0.53 7.75 -10.51
N ILE A 91 -1.85 7.66 -10.52
CA ILE A 91 -2.58 6.39 -10.48
C ILE A 91 -3.23 6.17 -11.84
N GLN A 92 -2.88 5.06 -12.48
CA GLN A 92 -3.49 4.57 -13.73
C GLN A 92 -4.44 3.43 -13.42
N THR A 93 -5.73 3.65 -13.61
CA THR A 93 -6.74 2.59 -13.53
C THR A 93 -6.74 1.75 -14.80
N ILE A 94 -6.74 0.43 -14.65
CA ILE A 94 -6.73 -0.55 -15.74
C ILE A 94 -7.92 -1.50 -15.57
N GLY A 95 -8.90 -1.39 -16.47
CA GLY A 95 -10.19 -2.06 -16.37
C GLY A 95 -11.20 -1.29 -15.50
N SER A 96 -12.26 -1.98 -15.11
CA SER A 96 -13.37 -1.50 -14.29
C SER A 96 -13.22 -1.87 -12.81
N PHE A 97 -13.89 -1.11 -11.94
CA PHE A 97 -13.90 -1.28 -10.48
C PHE A 97 -15.33 -1.19 -9.93
N GLY A 98 -15.83 -2.24 -9.28
CA GLY A 98 -17.21 -2.28 -8.81
C GLY A 98 -18.26 -2.35 -9.93
N ASP A 99 -19.53 -2.54 -9.54
CA ASP A 99 -20.61 -2.86 -10.46
C ASP A 99 -21.36 -1.61 -10.97
N GLY A 100 -20.74 -0.89 -11.90
CA GLY A 100 -21.39 0.22 -12.62
C GLY A 100 -20.53 1.44 -12.88
N ALA A 101 -20.93 2.23 -13.89
CA ALA A 101 -20.34 3.54 -14.17
C ALA A 101 -20.59 4.50 -12.98
N GLY A 102 -19.59 5.27 -12.58
CA GLY A 102 -19.63 6.16 -11.40
C GLY A 102 -19.15 5.49 -10.10
N ILE A 103 -19.43 4.19 -9.89
CA ILE A 103 -18.91 3.43 -8.73
C ILE A 103 -17.37 3.30 -8.83
N SER A 104 -16.86 2.98 -10.03
CA SER A 104 -15.42 2.91 -10.27
C SER A 104 -14.73 4.24 -9.98
N GLU A 105 -15.30 5.35 -10.45
CA GLU A 105 -14.73 6.69 -10.30
C GLU A 105 -14.67 7.08 -8.83
N GLN A 106 -15.76 6.86 -8.10
CA GLN A 106 -15.83 7.20 -6.68
C GLN A 106 -14.83 6.41 -5.83
N TYR A 107 -14.70 5.11 -6.09
CA TYR A 107 -13.76 4.25 -5.37
C TYR A 107 -12.31 4.61 -5.62
N VAL A 108 -11.96 4.88 -6.88
CA VAL A 108 -10.62 5.29 -7.27
C VAL A 108 -10.30 6.67 -6.69
N GLU A 109 -11.28 7.56 -6.59
CA GLU A 109 -11.10 8.86 -5.93
C GLU A 109 -10.86 8.70 -4.42
N TRP A 110 -11.52 7.77 -3.74
CA TRP A 110 -11.21 7.46 -2.34
C TRP A 110 -9.77 6.96 -2.17
N LEU A 111 -9.31 6.07 -3.04
CA LEU A 111 -7.92 5.59 -3.05
C LEU A 111 -6.93 6.73 -3.31
N ARG A 112 -7.22 7.62 -4.27
CA ARG A 112 -6.39 8.81 -4.57
C ARG A 112 -6.30 9.73 -3.35
N ALA A 113 -7.41 10.03 -2.72
CA ALA A 113 -7.48 10.89 -1.55
C ALA A 113 -6.74 10.28 -0.35
N TYR A 114 -6.90 8.98 -0.11
CA TYR A 114 -6.16 8.26 0.94
C TYR A 114 -4.66 8.28 0.68
N CYS A 115 -4.26 7.97 -0.55
CA CYS A 115 -2.85 8.00 -0.97
C CYS A 115 -2.22 9.38 -0.73
N GLN A 116 -2.97 10.45 -1.04
CA GLN A 116 -2.50 11.82 -0.80
C GLN A 116 -2.38 12.16 0.69
N ALA A 117 -3.32 11.71 1.51
CA ALA A 117 -3.25 11.88 2.96
C ALA A 117 -2.07 11.08 3.55
N PHE A 118 -1.84 9.86 3.06
CA PHE A 118 -0.76 8.99 3.53
C PHE A 118 0.62 9.50 3.14
N TYR A 119 0.81 9.96 1.90
CA TYR A 119 2.04 10.59 1.41
C TYR A 119 1.94 12.11 1.47
N TYR A 120 1.52 12.63 2.62
CA TYR A 120 1.26 14.05 2.84
C TYR A 120 2.42 14.93 2.35
N GLY A 121 2.10 15.97 1.60
CA GLY A 121 3.07 16.84 0.92
C GLY A 121 3.29 16.53 -0.56
N LEU A 122 2.88 15.35 -1.04
CA LEU A 122 2.88 15.00 -2.47
C LEU A 122 1.50 15.23 -3.11
N LYS A 123 1.50 15.51 -4.41
CA LYS A 123 0.27 15.56 -5.21
C LYS A 123 -0.06 14.15 -5.71
N VAL A 124 -1.32 13.76 -5.64
CA VAL A 124 -1.78 12.49 -6.26
C VAL A 124 -2.80 12.80 -7.35
N LYS A 125 -2.55 12.32 -8.56
CA LYS A 125 -3.41 12.53 -9.73
C LYS A 125 -3.87 11.21 -10.33
N LEU A 126 -5.12 11.18 -10.77
CA LEU A 126 -5.66 10.10 -11.58
C LEU A 126 -5.35 10.37 -13.06
N LEU A 127 -4.89 9.35 -13.77
CA LEU A 127 -4.87 9.36 -15.24
C LEU A 127 -6.22 8.85 -15.76
N PRO A 128 -6.61 9.19 -17.01
CA PRO A 128 -7.82 8.64 -17.61
C PRO A 128 -7.83 7.11 -17.55
N PRO A 129 -8.96 6.47 -17.18
CA PRO A 129 -9.05 5.03 -17.10
C PRO A 129 -8.76 4.39 -18.46
N VAL A 130 -8.07 3.25 -18.45
CA VAL A 130 -7.73 2.51 -19.66
C VAL A 130 -8.34 1.11 -19.63
N THR A 131 -8.79 0.63 -20.79
CA THR A 131 -9.28 -0.74 -20.93
C THR A 131 -8.11 -1.72 -20.94
N VAL A 132 -8.34 -2.99 -20.58
CA VAL A 132 -7.32 -4.04 -20.69
C VAL A 132 -6.76 -4.12 -22.12
N ALA A 133 -7.64 -4.05 -23.13
CA ALA A 133 -7.25 -4.09 -24.54
C ALA A 133 -6.24 -3.01 -24.92
N SER A 134 -6.39 -1.79 -24.39
CA SER A 134 -5.50 -0.67 -24.70
C SER A 134 -4.10 -0.80 -24.09
N THR A 135 -3.93 -1.69 -23.10
CA THR A 135 -2.60 -1.99 -22.54
C THR A 135 -1.78 -2.88 -23.47
N GLY A 136 -2.45 -3.68 -24.31
CA GLY A 136 -1.81 -4.66 -25.17
C GLY A 136 -1.16 -5.83 -24.41
N CYS A 137 -1.46 -6.01 -23.12
CA CYS A 137 -0.80 -7.02 -22.31
C CYS A 137 -1.32 -8.43 -22.56
N SER A 138 -0.42 -9.39 -22.44
CA SER A 138 -0.70 -10.81 -22.38
C SER A 138 -1.58 -11.12 -21.17
N PHE A 139 -2.46 -12.11 -21.34
CA PHE A 139 -3.35 -12.58 -20.30
C PHE A 139 -3.54 -14.10 -20.40
N ARG A 140 -3.91 -14.71 -19.28
CA ARG A 140 -4.14 -16.16 -19.18
C ARG A 140 -5.30 -16.50 -18.25
N VAL A 141 -5.69 -17.76 -18.23
CA VAL A 141 -6.52 -18.33 -17.16
C VAL A 141 -5.60 -19.03 -16.17
N ASN A 142 -5.72 -18.72 -14.88
CA ASN A 142 -4.96 -19.41 -13.84
C ASN A 142 -5.44 -20.88 -13.72
N ASN A 143 -4.53 -21.85 -13.70
CA ASN A 143 -4.90 -23.26 -13.65
C ASN A 143 -5.56 -23.70 -12.33
N ASN A 144 -5.32 -22.99 -11.23
CA ASN A 144 -5.84 -23.34 -9.92
C ASN A 144 -7.14 -22.58 -9.60
N THR A 145 -7.12 -21.26 -9.79
CA THR A 145 -8.29 -20.42 -9.48
C THR A 145 -9.30 -20.36 -10.62
N HIS A 146 -8.88 -20.65 -11.85
CA HIS A 146 -9.67 -20.45 -13.08
C HIS A 146 -10.13 -19.00 -13.29
N ASN A 147 -9.43 -18.05 -12.67
CA ASN A 147 -9.64 -16.61 -12.86
C ASN A 147 -8.75 -16.11 -14.00
N LEU A 148 -9.16 -15.02 -14.65
CA LEU A 148 -8.31 -14.30 -15.61
C LEU A 148 -7.15 -13.63 -14.89
N GLN A 149 -5.96 -13.67 -15.49
CA GLN A 149 -4.77 -12.98 -15.01
C GLN A 149 -4.13 -12.13 -16.11
N LEU A 150 -3.65 -10.94 -15.76
CA LEU A 150 -2.86 -10.07 -16.65
C LEU A 150 -1.36 -10.18 -16.35
N HIS A 151 -0.55 -10.07 -17.40
CA HIS A 151 0.91 -10.13 -17.25
C HIS A 151 1.47 -8.83 -16.66
N ALA A 152 1.96 -8.88 -15.42
CA ALA A 152 2.42 -7.70 -14.67
C ALA A 152 3.59 -6.98 -15.37
N GLY A 153 4.57 -7.71 -15.91
CA GLY A 153 5.72 -7.11 -16.61
C GLY A 153 5.37 -6.32 -17.88
N GLU A 154 4.36 -6.74 -18.63
CA GLU A 154 3.89 -6.02 -19.82
C GLU A 154 3.06 -4.80 -19.44
N LEU A 155 2.28 -4.89 -18.35
CA LEU A 155 1.63 -3.71 -17.77
C LEU A 155 2.64 -2.67 -17.28
N LEU A 156 3.75 -3.08 -16.65
CA LEU A 156 4.84 -2.15 -16.31
C LEU A 156 5.44 -1.49 -17.55
N SER A 157 5.61 -2.24 -18.63
CA SER A 157 6.11 -1.71 -19.92
C SER A 157 5.12 -0.69 -20.52
N PHE A 158 3.81 -0.91 -20.36
CA PHE A 158 2.78 0.06 -20.72
C PHE A 158 2.86 1.32 -19.85
N LEU A 159 2.94 1.17 -18.53
CA LEU A 159 3.03 2.30 -17.59
C LEU A 159 4.28 3.15 -17.85
N LYS A 160 5.41 2.54 -18.23
CA LYS A 160 6.64 3.25 -18.61
C LYS A 160 6.41 4.24 -19.74
N LYS A 161 5.60 3.87 -20.73
CA LYS A 161 5.23 4.74 -21.87
C LYS A 161 4.25 5.84 -21.46
N LYS A 162 3.49 5.65 -20.38
CA LYS A 162 2.47 6.58 -19.88
C LYS A 162 2.97 7.48 -18.75
N LYS A 163 4.10 7.16 -18.12
CA LYS A 163 4.66 7.91 -16.99
C LYS A 163 4.85 9.39 -17.35
N PRO A 164 4.12 10.31 -16.70
CA PRO A 164 4.32 11.74 -16.92
C PRO A 164 5.73 12.20 -16.50
N ARG A 165 6.23 13.26 -17.14
CA ARG A 165 7.59 13.77 -16.87
C ARG A 165 7.77 14.29 -15.44
N ASP A 166 6.71 14.83 -14.84
CA ASP A 166 6.73 15.35 -13.45
C ASP A 166 6.41 14.26 -12.39
N ALA A 167 6.26 13.01 -12.82
CA ALA A 167 5.91 11.92 -11.95
C ALA A 167 7.08 11.56 -11.04
N PHE A 168 6.86 11.63 -9.72
CA PHE A 168 7.65 10.85 -8.79
C PHE A 168 7.50 9.37 -9.11
N CYS A 169 6.25 8.91 -9.19
CA CYS A 169 5.93 7.56 -9.64
C CYS A 169 4.61 7.49 -10.39
N ILE A 170 4.43 6.39 -11.12
CA ILE A 170 3.16 5.97 -11.69
C ILE A 170 2.83 4.56 -11.19
N VAL A 171 1.63 4.36 -10.67
CA VAL A 171 1.14 3.05 -10.24
C VAL A 171 -0.10 2.66 -11.02
N GLY A 172 -0.08 1.47 -11.61
CA GLY A 172 -1.25 0.84 -12.20
C GLY A 172 -2.05 0.09 -11.14
N ILE A 173 -3.37 0.27 -11.12
CA ILE A 173 -4.26 -0.51 -10.26
C ILE A 173 -5.28 -1.24 -11.14
N THR A 174 -5.68 -2.45 -10.72
CA THR A 174 -6.69 -3.26 -11.40
C THR A 174 -7.45 -4.18 -10.43
N MET A 175 -8.66 -4.58 -10.81
CA MET A 175 -9.45 -5.63 -10.13
C MET A 175 -9.24 -7.02 -10.76
N ILE A 176 -8.31 -7.15 -11.72
CA ILE A 176 -7.99 -8.42 -12.38
C ILE A 176 -6.70 -8.97 -11.79
N ASP A 177 -6.63 -10.28 -11.54
CA ASP A 177 -5.48 -10.92 -10.93
C ASP A 177 -4.20 -10.77 -11.80
N LEU A 178 -3.02 -10.84 -11.19
CA LEU A 178 -1.74 -10.61 -11.88
C LEU A 178 -0.82 -11.82 -11.81
N TYR A 179 0.00 -11.99 -12.85
CA TYR A 179 1.10 -12.96 -12.84
C TYR A 179 2.39 -12.34 -13.39
N PRO A 180 3.58 -12.71 -12.85
CA PRO A 180 4.84 -12.07 -13.24
C PRO A 180 5.55 -12.77 -14.42
N LYS A 181 5.34 -14.09 -14.58
CA LYS A 181 5.94 -14.97 -15.59
C LYS A 181 5.17 -16.29 -15.64
N ASP A 182 5.27 -17.00 -16.76
CA ASP A 182 4.45 -18.20 -17.01
C ASP A 182 4.61 -19.29 -15.94
N SER A 183 5.80 -19.43 -15.37
CA SER A 183 6.12 -20.41 -14.33
C SER A 183 5.63 -20.06 -12.92
N TRP A 184 5.05 -18.87 -12.71
CA TRP A 184 4.63 -18.40 -11.38
C TRP A 184 3.11 -18.37 -11.26
N ASN A 185 2.58 -18.64 -10.07
CA ASN A 185 1.12 -18.67 -9.86
C ASN A 185 0.49 -17.28 -9.91
N PHE A 186 1.02 -16.31 -9.16
CA PHE A 186 0.52 -14.92 -9.12
C PHE A 186 1.50 -13.98 -8.42
N VAL A 187 1.19 -12.68 -8.47
CA VAL A 187 1.73 -11.63 -7.59
C VAL A 187 0.61 -10.68 -7.19
N PHE A 188 0.66 -10.11 -5.99
CA PHE A 188 -0.23 -9.00 -5.62
C PHE A 188 0.12 -7.73 -6.42
N GLY A 189 1.39 -7.59 -6.78
CA GLY A 189 1.84 -6.68 -7.83
C GLY A 189 3.34 -6.77 -8.09
N GLN A 190 3.82 -5.88 -8.95
CA GLN A 190 5.21 -5.81 -9.37
C GLN A 190 5.63 -4.35 -9.50
N ALA A 191 6.82 -4.00 -9.00
CA ALA A 191 7.35 -2.65 -9.07
C ALA A 191 8.76 -2.59 -9.67
N SER A 192 9.02 -1.52 -10.42
CA SER A 192 10.36 -1.09 -10.84
C SER A 192 10.75 0.11 -9.99
N LEU A 193 11.47 -0.14 -8.89
CA LEU A 193 11.75 0.86 -7.85
C LEU A 193 12.61 2.00 -8.39
N THR A 194 13.62 1.66 -9.20
CA THR A 194 14.54 2.63 -9.83
C THR A 194 13.85 3.47 -10.90
N GLU A 195 12.83 2.93 -11.57
CA GLU A 195 12.09 3.66 -12.60
C GLU A 195 10.81 4.31 -12.05
N GLY A 196 10.51 4.14 -10.77
CA GLY A 196 9.34 4.73 -10.10
C GLY A 196 8.02 4.25 -10.71
N MET A 197 7.88 2.94 -10.89
CA MET A 197 6.68 2.34 -11.46
C MET A 197 6.20 1.15 -10.64
N GLY A 198 4.89 0.93 -10.59
CA GLY A 198 4.28 -0.22 -9.94
C GLY A 198 3.00 -0.64 -10.63
N VAL A 199 2.62 -1.91 -10.52
CA VAL A 199 1.28 -2.39 -10.91
C VAL A 199 0.78 -3.37 -9.86
N PHE A 200 -0.43 -3.17 -9.36
CA PHE A 200 -1.01 -3.94 -8.26
C PHE A 200 -2.45 -4.32 -8.55
N SER A 201 -2.87 -5.46 -8.02
CA SER A 201 -4.23 -5.97 -8.17
C SER A 201 -4.91 -6.11 -6.83
N PHE A 202 -6.19 -5.73 -6.82
CA PHE A 202 -7.06 -5.94 -5.66
C PHE A 202 -7.92 -7.21 -5.79
N ALA A 203 -7.78 -7.99 -6.86
CA ALA A 203 -8.62 -9.16 -7.14
C ALA A 203 -8.63 -10.16 -5.97
N ARG A 204 -7.46 -10.39 -5.36
CA ARG A 204 -7.25 -11.36 -4.28
C ARG A 204 -7.71 -10.87 -2.90
N TYR A 205 -8.23 -9.64 -2.81
CA TYR A 205 -8.79 -9.07 -1.58
C TYR A 205 -10.30 -9.23 -1.47
N ASP A 206 -10.96 -9.85 -2.46
CA ASP A 206 -12.31 -10.38 -2.30
C ASP A 206 -12.27 -11.62 -1.39
N ASP A 207 -13.10 -11.64 -0.33
CA ASP A 207 -13.21 -12.75 0.62
C ASP A 207 -13.65 -14.07 -0.04
N ASP A 208 -14.30 -13.98 -1.20
CA ASP A 208 -14.76 -15.14 -1.96
C ASP A 208 -13.74 -15.60 -3.00
N PHE A 209 -12.61 -14.92 -3.21
CA PHE A 209 -11.68 -15.16 -4.33
C PHE A 209 -11.24 -16.63 -4.49
N TYR A 210 -11.00 -17.32 -3.37
CA TYR A 210 -10.55 -18.71 -3.37
C TYR A 210 -11.71 -19.73 -3.30
N LYS A 211 -12.96 -19.28 -3.17
CA LYS A 211 -14.13 -20.15 -3.10
C LYS A 211 -14.51 -20.65 -4.50
N ARG A 212 -15.03 -21.88 -4.58
CA ARG A 212 -15.55 -22.42 -5.86
C ARG A 212 -16.74 -21.62 -6.41
N SER A 213 -17.47 -20.93 -5.53
CA SER A 213 -18.59 -20.05 -5.84
C SER A 213 -18.17 -18.64 -6.29
N TYR A 214 -16.86 -18.33 -6.31
CA TYR A 214 -16.37 -17.01 -6.70
C TYR A 214 -16.93 -16.58 -8.07
N ALA A 215 -17.57 -15.43 -8.13
CA ALA A 215 -18.26 -14.97 -9.33
C ALA A 215 -17.29 -14.67 -10.49
N GLY A 216 -16.03 -14.31 -10.19
CA GLY A 216 -14.99 -14.13 -11.21
C GLY A 216 -14.36 -15.41 -11.75
N ARG A 217 -14.74 -16.58 -11.22
CA ARG A 217 -14.24 -17.87 -11.68
C ARG A 217 -14.89 -18.26 -13.01
N LEU A 218 -14.08 -18.53 -14.02
CA LEU A 218 -14.57 -19.02 -15.31
C LEU A 218 -15.15 -20.43 -15.15
N LYS A 219 -16.46 -20.58 -15.39
CA LYS A 219 -17.19 -21.85 -15.23
C LYS A 219 -16.88 -22.87 -16.34
N LYS A 220 -16.39 -22.42 -17.48
CA LYS A 220 -16.04 -23.25 -18.64
C LYS A 220 -14.60 -22.98 -19.03
N ALA A 221 -13.91 -24.02 -19.50
CA ALA A 221 -12.61 -23.84 -20.12
C ALA A 221 -12.79 -23.05 -21.42
N ILE A 222 -12.17 -21.89 -21.51
CA ILE A 222 -12.19 -21.03 -22.70
C ILE A 222 -10.81 -21.09 -23.33
N LYS A 223 -10.74 -21.35 -24.64
CA LYS A 223 -9.50 -21.23 -25.39
C LYS A 223 -9.26 -19.75 -25.71
N LEU A 224 -8.37 -19.12 -24.95
CA LEU A 224 -8.00 -17.73 -25.17
C LEU A 224 -7.24 -17.58 -26.51
N LYS A 225 -7.58 -16.54 -27.27
CA LYS A 225 -6.83 -16.13 -28.46
C LYS A 225 -5.99 -14.90 -28.11
N PRO A 226 -4.67 -14.90 -28.41
CA PRO A 226 -3.84 -13.71 -28.21
C PRO A 226 -4.45 -12.49 -28.89
N GLY A 227 -4.54 -11.37 -28.16
CA GLY A 227 -5.13 -10.12 -28.66
C GLY A 227 -6.66 -10.05 -28.66
N ASP A 228 -7.37 -11.13 -28.30
CA ASP A 228 -8.83 -11.13 -28.16
C ASP A 228 -9.25 -10.78 -26.73
N TYR A 229 -9.41 -9.48 -26.48
CA TYR A 229 -9.78 -8.94 -25.16
C TYR A 229 -11.28 -8.99 -24.87
N SER A 230 -12.10 -9.60 -25.74
CA SER A 230 -13.54 -9.74 -25.50
C SER A 230 -13.86 -10.50 -24.20
N VAL A 231 -12.94 -11.35 -23.74
CA VAL A 231 -13.04 -12.06 -22.46
C VAL A 231 -13.10 -11.13 -21.23
N PHE A 232 -12.69 -9.87 -21.39
CA PHE A 232 -12.80 -8.82 -20.36
C PHE A 232 -14.04 -7.93 -20.55
N GLN A 233 -14.99 -8.30 -21.40
CA GLN A 233 -16.29 -7.62 -21.42
C GLN A 233 -17.17 -8.16 -20.31
N GLY A 234 -17.53 -7.30 -19.35
CA GLY A 234 -18.38 -7.68 -18.22
C GLY A 234 -17.72 -8.70 -17.27
N TYR A 235 -16.38 -8.70 -17.16
CA TYR A 235 -15.72 -9.52 -16.14
C TYR A 235 -16.16 -9.07 -14.74
N TYR A 236 -16.23 -10.03 -13.83
CA TYR A 236 -16.66 -9.75 -12.47
C TYR A 236 -15.71 -8.79 -11.76
N THR A 237 -16.29 -7.81 -11.09
CA THR A 237 -15.62 -6.97 -10.11
C THR A 237 -16.31 -7.11 -8.76
N PRO A 238 -15.56 -7.23 -7.66
CA PRO A 238 -16.14 -7.35 -6.33
C PRO A 238 -16.99 -6.12 -5.94
N PRO A 239 -18.05 -6.30 -5.14
CA PRO A 239 -18.75 -5.18 -4.52
C PRO A 239 -17.80 -4.40 -3.61
N ILE A 240 -18.01 -3.09 -3.54
CA ILE A 240 -17.14 -2.19 -2.78
C ILE A 240 -17.55 -2.19 -1.33
N THR A 241 -16.84 -2.96 -0.52
CA THR A 241 -17.02 -3.04 0.94
C THR A 241 -15.97 -2.21 1.69
N SER A 242 -16.21 -1.95 2.97
CA SER A 242 -15.21 -1.27 3.81
C SER A 242 -13.90 -2.06 3.91
N THR A 243 -14.00 -3.38 4.04
CA THR A 243 -12.84 -4.28 4.08
C THR A 243 -12.04 -4.22 2.78
N LEU A 244 -12.70 -4.24 1.61
CA LEU A 244 -12.02 -4.13 0.33
C LEU A 244 -11.30 -2.78 0.19
N LEU A 245 -11.95 -1.68 0.59
CA LEU A 245 -11.33 -0.35 0.59
C LEU A 245 -10.12 -0.31 1.54
N PHE A 246 -10.25 -0.84 2.75
CA PHE A 246 -9.16 -0.90 3.74
C PHE A 246 -7.95 -1.68 3.23
N ARG A 247 -8.17 -2.88 2.68
CA ARG A 247 -7.12 -3.70 2.08
C ARG A 247 -6.45 -2.99 0.90
N SER A 248 -7.23 -2.36 0.04
CA SER A 248 -6.73 -1.67 -1.15
C SER A 248 -5.89 -0.44 -0.79
N CYS A 249 -6.30 0.31 0.24
CA CYS A 249 -5.51 1.38 0.82
C CYS A 249 -4.16 0.88 1.36
N LYS A 250 -4.16 -0.22 2.13
CA LYS A 250 -2.94 -0.84 2.66
C LYS A 250 -1.98 -1.29 1.56
N THR A 251 -2.49 -1.95 0.53
CA THR A 251 -1.67 -2.42 -0.59
C THR A 251 -1.11 -1.24 -1.37
N LEU A 252 -1.93 -0.24 -1.68
CA LEU A 252 -1.48 0.94 -2.41
C LEU A 252 -0.31 1.64 -1.69
N THR A 253 -0.37 1.79 -0.36
CA THR A 253 0.67 2.46 0.43
C THR A 253 1.86 1.55 0.74
N HIS A 254 1.68 0.24 0.87
CA HIS A 254 2.79 -0.70 0.94
C HIS A 254 3.68 -0.57 -0.31
N GLU A 255 3.04 -0.63 -1.46
CA GLU A 255 3.73 -0.77 -2.74
C GLU A 255 4.39 0.53 -3.20
N ILE A 256 3.71 1.67 -3.02
CA ILE A 256 4.35 2.97 -3.23
C ILE A 256 5.50 3.18 -2.23
N GLY A 257 5.41 2.63 -1.01
CA GLY A 257 6.48 2.66 -0.02
C GLY A 257 7.79 2.07 -0.54
N HIS A 258 7.72 0.98 -1.29
CA HIS A 258 8.89 0.41 -1.94
C HIS A 258 9.56 1.36 -2.93
N ILE A 259 8.80 2.22 -3.62
CA ILE A 259 9.34 3.18 -4.59
C ILE A 259 10.25 4.21 -3.92
N PHE A 260 9.99 4.56 -2.65
CA PHE A 260 10.90 5.38 -1.84
C PHE A 260 12.20 4.66 -1.44
N GLY A 261 12.32 3.36 -1.70
CA GLY A 261 13.42 2.51 -1.26
C GLY A 261 13.22 1.87 0.12
N VAL A 262 12.00 1.92 0.66
CA VAL A 262 11.65 1.26 1.93
C VAL A 262 11.52 -0.25 1.67
N LYS A 263 12.34 -1.07 2.33
CA LYS A 263 12.25 -2.54 2.27
C LYS A 263 11.17 -3.07 3.21
N HIS A 264 10.92 -4.39 3.15
CA HIS A 264 10.08 -5.03 4.14
C HIS A 264 10.53 -4.71 5.57
N CYS A 265 9.56 -4.37 6.42
CA CYS A 265 9.83 -4.01 7.81
C CYS A 265 9.87 -5.26 8.67
N LEU A 266 10.96 -5.44 9.43
CA LEU A 266 11.15 -6.55 10.37
C LEU A 266 11.29 -6.08 11.83
N TRP A 267 11.01 -4.80 12.09
CA TRP A 267 11.26 -4.18 13.40
C TRP A 267 10.06 -4.23 14.34
N LEU A 268 8.90 -3.84 13.84
CA LEU A 268 7.63 -3.67 14.57
C LEU A 268 6.49 -3.91 13.58
N GLN A 269 5.27 -4.07 14.09
CA GLN A 269 4.08 -4.08 13.25
C GLN A 269 4.03 -2.84 12.35
N CYS A 270 3.87 -3.05 11.05
CA CYS A 270 4.05 -2.03 10.02
C CYS A 270 3.36 -2.45 8.72
N VAL A 271 2.70 -1.51 8.03
CA VAL A 271 2.14 -1.76 6.69
C VAL A 271 3.21 -2.25 5.69
N MET A 272 4.49 -1.91 5.90
CA MET A 272 5.61 -2.36 5.08
C MET A 272 6.11 -3.78 5.39
N GLN A 273 5.48 -4.56 6.29
CA GLN A 273 5.83 -5.98 6.43
C GLN A 273 5.48 -6.75 5.16
N GLY A 274 6.26 -7.76 4.76
CA GLY A 274 5.87 -8.67 3.68
C GLY A 274 4.67 -9.53 4.09
N SER A 275 4.00 -10.16 3.11
CA SER A 275 2.88 -11.07 3.36
C SER A 275 2.74 -12.13 2.28
N ASN A 276 2.57 -13.39 2.67
CA ASN A 276 2.35 -14.52 1.76
C ASN A 276 0.87 -14.77 1.47
N HIS A 277 -0.03 -14.38 2.38
CA HIS A 277 -1.47 -14.66 2.29
C HIS A 277 -2.31 -13.53 2.88
N LEU A 278 -3.64 -13.64 2.68
CA LEU A 278 -4.59 -12.57 2.99
C LEU A 278 -4.71 -12.36 4.51
N GLU A 279 -4.74 -13.45 5.27
CA GLU A 279 -4.89 -13.40 6.72
C GLU A 279 -3.67 -12.74 7.37
N GLU A 280 -2.45 -13.03 6.90
CA GLU A 280 -1.24 -12.30 7.31
C GLU A 280 -1.32 -10.83 6.89
N SER A 281 -1.76 -10.56 5.67
CA SER A 281 -1.94 -9.20 5.19
C SER A 281 -2.87 -8.38 6.08
N ASP A 282 -4.00 -8.96 6.49
CA ASP A 282 -5.04 -8.32 7.29
C ASP A 282 -4.58 -7.98 8.70
N ARG A 283 -3.79 -8.86 9.34
CA ARG A 283 -3.21 -8.64 10.68
C ARG A 283 -2.26 -7.44 10.75
N ARG A 284 -1.66 -7.02 9.63
CA ARG A 284 -0.75 -5.85 9.59
C ARG A 284 -1.52 -4.55 9.87
N PRO A 285 -0.93 -3.57 10.56
CA PRO A 285 -1.56 -2.26 10.73
C PRO A 285 -1.61 -1.52 9.38
N PRO A 286 -2.51 -0.53 9.22
CA PRO A 286 -2.60 0.25 8.00
C PRO A 286 -1.55 1.37 7.89
N ASP A 287 -0.78 1.62 8.95
CA ASP A 287 0.27 2.64 8.96
C ASP A 287 1.66 2.06 9.21
N VAL A 288 2.67 2.90 9.01
CA VAL A 288 4.09 2.59 9.21
C VAL A 288 4.50 2.66 10.68
N CYS A 289 5.41 1.77 11.10
CA CYS A 289 6.06 1.87 12.41
C CYS A 289 6.98 3.10 12.51
N PRO A 290 7.46 3.51 13.70
CA PRO A 290 8.26 4.73 13.88
C PRO A 290 9.52 4.79 13.01
N ILE A 291 10.17 3.64 12.79
CA ILE A 291 11.36 3.55 11.95
C ILE A 291 11.01 3.84 10.49
N CYS A 292 9.93 3.26 9.96
CA CYS A 292 9.50 3.51 8.59
C CYS A 292 8.83 4.89 8.42
N LEU A 293 8.18 5.41 9.46
CA LEU A 293 7.68 6.78 9.51
C LEU A 293 8.83 7.77 9.38
N ARG A 294 9.92 7.57 10.13
CA ARG A 294 11.15 8.38 10.00
C ARG A 294 11.70 8.35 8.58
N LYS A 295 11.74 7.16 7.95
CA LYS A 295 12.20 7.02 6.55
C LYS A 295 11.35 7.86 5.59
N LEU A 296 10.03 7.70 5.63
CA LEU A 296 9.11 8.47 4.77
C LEU A 296 9.18 9.96 5.04
N GLN A 297 9.21 10.37 6.31
CA GLN A 297 9.29 11.77 6.69
C GLN A 297 10.61 12.41 6.24
N SER A 298 11.74 11.69 6.31
CA SER A 298 13.02 12.18 5.75
C SER A 298 13.07 12.25 4.22
N ALA A 299 12.21 11.49 3.53
CA ALA A 299 12.12 11.51 2.08
C ALA A 299 11.16 12.62 1.57
N ILE A 300 10.07 12.90 2.29
CA ILE A 300 9.00 13.79 1.84
C ILE A 300 9.02 15.15 2.56
N GLY A 301 9.40 15.18 3.85
CA GLY A 301 9.48 16.41 4.64
C GLY A 301 8.16 16.87 5.27
N PHE A 302 7.19 15.97 5.51
CA PHE A 302 5.95 16.33 6.20
C PHE A 302 6.12 16.46 7.72
N LYS A 303 5.26 17.25 8.37
CA LYS A 303 5.05 17.18 9.83
C LYS A 303 4.17 15.99 10.16
N ILE A 304 4.53 15.22 11.20
CA ILE A 304 3.79 13.98 11.52
C ILE A 304 2.33 14.30 11.90
N ALA A 305 2.10 15.37 12.67
CA ALA A 305 0.76 15.81 13.08
C ALA A 305 -0.15 16.12 11.89
N ASP A 306 0.36 16.85 10.89
CA ASP A 306 -0.43 17.23 9.71
C ASP A 306 -0.82 16.00 8.87
N ARG A 307 0.09 15.04 8.73
CA ARG A 307 -0.17 13.76 8.05
C ARG A 307 -1.27 12.98 8.76
N TYR A 308 -1.18 12.80 10.08
CA TYR A 308 -2.20 12.08 10.84
C TYR A 308 -3.55 12.79 10.87
N LYS A 309 -3.55 14.13 10.92
CA LYS A 309 -4.77 14.93 10.76
C LYS A 309 -5.41 14.70 9.38
N ALA A 310 -4.63 14.70 8.31
CA ALA A 310 -5.14 14.44 6.97
C ALA A 310 -5.73 13.03 6.82
N LEU A 311 -5.09 12.02 7.40
CA LEU A 311 -5.60 10.65 7.41
C LEU A 311 -6.91 10.54 8.21
N LEU A 312 -6.99 11.17 9.38
CA LEU A 312 -8.20 11.17 10.21
C LEU A 312 -9.36 11.88 9.48
N LEU A 313 -9.11 13.05 8.91
CA LEU A 313 -10.09 13.78 8.09
C LEU A 313 -10.57 12.93 6.92
N TRP A 314 -9.68 12.21 6.24
CA TRP A 314 -10.07 11.30 5.17
C TRP A 314 -10.97 10.17 5.69
N ILE A 315 -10.80 9.65 6.91
CA ILE A 315 -11.70 8.61 7.46
C ILE A 315 -13.07 9.21 7.81
N GLU A 316 -13.08 10.42 8.38
CA GLU A 316 -14.28 11.06 8.95
C GLU A 316 -15.12 11.85 7.94
N GLU A 317 -14.55 12.21 6.80
CA GLU A 317 -15.25 12.97 5.76
C GLU A 317 -16.50 12.21 5.29
N ALA A 318 -17.65 12.79 5.65
CA ALA A 318 -18.99 12.34 5.30
C ALA A 318 -19.24 12.47 3.78
N PRO A 319 -20.19 11.71 3.20
CA PRO A 319 -20.55 11.86 1.80
C PRO A 319 -20.96 13.30 1.49
N SER A 320 -20.48 13.83 0.35
CA SER A 320 -21.01 15.09 -0.19
C SER A 320 -22.52 14.93 -0.41
N SER A 321 -23.32 15.92 -0.01
CA SER A 321 -24.78 15.90 0.03
C SER A 321 -25.49 15.81 -1.34
N SER A 322 -24.80 15.39 -2.39
CA SER A 322 -25.38 15.16 -3.71
C SER A 322 -25.91 13.73 -3.81
N ALA A 323 -27.18 13.59 -4.20
CA ALA A 323 -27.98 12.36 -4.16
C ALA A 323 -27.52 11.21 -5.10
N GLN A 324 -26.30 11.27 -5.64
CA GLN A 324 -25.74 10.31 -6.60
C GLN A 324 -24.45 9.62 -6.14
N HIS A 325 -23.89 9.98 -4.97
CA HIS A 325 -22.62 9.41 -4.51
C HIS A 325 -22.82 8.35 -3.41
N LEU A 326 -22.20 7.18 -3.58
CA LEU A 326 -22.07 6.16 -2.54
C LEU A 326 -21.38 6.77 -1.30
N SER A 327 -21.83 6.40 -0.11
CA SER A 327 -21.10 6.73 1.12
C SER A 327 -19.78 5.96 1.16
N LYS A 328 -18.71 6.62 1.60
CA LYS A 328 -17.40 5.99 1.80
C LYS A 328 -17.49 4.97 2.93
N PRO A 329 -17.29 3.67 2.68
CA PRO A 329 -17.47 2.65 3.70
C PRO A 329 -16.22 2.56 4.59
N THR A 330 -16.28 3.12 5.81
CA THR A 330 -15.14 3.25 6.72
C THR A 330 -15.26 2.42 8.01
N GLU A 331 -16.16 1.44 8.05
CA GLU A 331 -16.35 0.52 9.18
C GLU A 331 -15.07 -0.26 9.53
N ALA A 332 -14.31 -0.73 8.54
CA ALA A 332 -13.04 -1.43 8.74
C ALA A 332 -11.90 -0.50 9.20
N PHE A 333 -12.10 0.82 9.20
CA PHE A 333 -11.11 1.82 9.61
C PHE A 333 -11.24 2.24 11.07
N GLN A 334 -12.24 1.75 11.82
CA GLN A 334 -12.53 2.27 13.17
C GLN A 334 -11.34 2.11 14.13
N ASP A 335 -10.68 0.95 14.17
CA ASP A 335 -9.50 0.78 15.03
C ASP A 335 -8.36 1.72 14.65
N PHE A 336 -8.16 1.91 13.34
CA PHE A 336 -7.16 2.86 12.84
C PHE A 336 -7.50 4.30 13.17
N ARG A 337 -8.79 4.68 13.12
CA ARG A 337 -9.28 5.98 13.53
C ARG A 337 -8.94 6.25 15.01
N HIS A 338 -9.26 5.31 15.89
CA HIS A 338 -8.93 5.42 17.31
C HIS A 338 -7.41 5.51 17.54
N TRP A 339 -6.63 4.73 16.80
CA TRP A 339 -5.17 4.79 16.83
C TRP A 339 -4.64 6.17 16.40
N LEU A 340 -5.14 6.73 15.30
CA LEU A 340 -4.78 8.07 14.82
C LEU A 340 -5.10 9.15 15.86
N SER A 341 -6.26 9.07 16.52
CA SER A 341 -6.64 10.01 17.58
C SER A 341 -5.67 9.97 18.76
N LYS A 342 -5.25 8.77 19.20
CA LYS A 342 -4.23 8.62 20.26
C LYS A 342 -2.86 9.18 19.83
N CYS A 343 -2.46 8.96 18.58
CA CYS A 343 -1.24 9.55 18.08
C CYS A 343 -1.30 11.09 18.04
N ARG A 344 -2.45 11.65 17.65
CA ARG A 344 -2.66 13.11 17.63
C ARG A 344 -2.60 13.73 19.01
N SER A 345 -3.19 13.12 20.04
CA SER A 345 -3.13 13.66 21.39
C SER A 345 -1.69 13.75 21.92
N ILE A 346 -0.83 12.79 21.57
CA ILE A 346 0.60 12.86 21.89
C ILE A 346 1.28 14.02 21.15
N LEU A 347 0.91 14.26 19.89
CA LEU A 347 1.50 15.29 19.03
C LEU A 347 1.00 16.71 19.32
N GLU A 348 -0.19 16.85 19.90
CA GLU A 348 -0.84 18.13 20.21
C GLU A 348 -0.63 18.55 21.68
N ASP A 349 0.09 17.75 22.47
CA ASP A 349 0.33 17.90 23.92
C ASP A 349 -0.97 18.04 24.74
N GLU A 350 -2.06 17.47 24.23
CA GLU A 350 -3.31 17.30 24.98
C GLU A 350 -3.10 16.17 26.00
N ILE A 351 -2.69 16.55 27.20
CA ILE A 351 -2.61 15.64 28.36
C ILE A 351 -4.05 15.20 28.68
N PHE A 352 -4.33 13.90 28.49
CA PHE A 352 -5.54 13.25 29.02
C PHE A 352 -5.42 13.00 30.52
#